data_AF-A0A8J2BQ33-F1
#
_entry.id   AF-A0A8J2BQ33-F1
#
_cell.length_a   1.000
_cell.length_b   1.000
_cell.length_c   1.000
_cell.angle_alpha   90.00
_cell.angle_beta   90.00
_cell.angle_gamma   90.00
#
_symmetry.space_group_name_H-M   'P 1'
#
loop_
_entity.id
_entity.type
_entity.pdbx_description
1 polymer ?
#
loop_
_entity_poly.entity_id
_entity_poly.type
_entity_poly.pdbx_seq_one_letter_code
_entity_poly.pdbx_strand_id
1 'polypeptide(L)'
;MSRLEGAGVYGDSRLGKSGGEGARVSEKKEGQIQGTEVTLEELQELLQQSCMLSVPKEKIREETPLFGPGGLGLDSIDALQLIVAIQQKYGVSVEDPEEARQALATLAQLRHWLSRKLELSP
;
A
#
# COMPACT_ATOMS: atom_id res chain seq x y z
N MET A 1 -26.04 13.44 -63.46
CA MET A 1 -25.37 12.51 -64.40
C MET A 1 -23.88 12.81 -64.26
N SER A 2 -22.96 12.00 -63.77
CA SER A 2 -22.76 10.54 -63.70
C SER A 2 -21.65 10.29 -62.63
N ARG A 3 -21.74 9.28 -61.75
CA ARG A 3 -21.10 7.92 -61.84
C ARG A 3 -19.56 8.00 -61.95
N LEU A 4 -18.67 7.28 -61.25
CA LEU A 4 -18.62 6.34 -60.13
C LEU A 4 -17.13 5.90 -60.05
N GLU A 5 -16.41 6.08 -58.95
CA GLU A 5 -15.11 5.43 -58.66
C GLU A 5 -14.96 5.40 -57.12
N GLY A 6 -14.56 4.34 -56.42
CA GLY A 6 -14.23 2.96 -56.73
C GLY A 6 -14.05 2.27 -55.38
N ALA A 7 -14.74 1.15 -55.16
CA ALA A 7 -14.65 0.38 -53.93
C ALA A 7 -13.47 -0.60 -54.03
N GLY A 8 -12.43 -0.37 -53.22
CA GLY A 8 -11.39 -1.36 -52.94
C GLY A 8 -11.70 -2.05 -51.62
N VAL A 9 -12.37 -3.20 -51.67
CA VAL A 9 -12.58 -4.08 -50.52
C VAL A 9 -11.36 -5.01 -50.39
N TYR A 10 -10.56 -4.80 -49.36
CA TYR A 10 -9.52 -5.76 -48.97
C TYR A 10 -10.07 -6.61 -47.83
N GLY A 11 -10.41 -7.86 -48.15
CA GLY A 11 -10.58 -8.90 -47.14
C GLY A 11 -9.24 -9.55 -46.87
N ASP A 12 -8.93 -9.81 -45.61
CA ASP A 12 -8.28 -11.07 -45.26
C ASP A 12 -8.72 -11.52 -43.87
N SER A 13 -8.67 -12.83 -43.70
CA SER A 13 -9.48 -13.66 -42.85
C SER A 13 -8.63 -14.31 -41.77
N ARG A 14 -9.22 -14.38 -40.57
CA ARG A 14 -9.08 -15.43 -39.54
C ARG A 14 -7.82 -15.44 -38.67
N LEU A 15 -8.11 -15.53 -37.37
CA LEU A 15 -7.61 -16.45 -36.33
C LEU A 15 -7.60 -15.64 -35.03
N GLY A 16 -8.06 -16.08 -33.88
CA GLY A 16 -8.50 -17.35 -33.36
C GLY A 16 -8.88 -17.09 -31.90
N LYS A 17 -9.56 -18.04 -31.29
CA LYS A 17 -10.31 -17.91 -30.04
C LYS A 17 -9.39 -17.91 -28.81
N SER A 18 -9.96 -17.53 -27.66
CA SER A 18 -9.78 -18.19 -26.34
C SER A 18 -9.18 -17.32 -25.23
N GLY A 19 -9.76 -17.50 -24.04
CA GLY A 19 -9.30 -16.97 -22.74
C GLY A 19 -10.09 -15.72 -22.35
N GLY A 20 -11.05 -15.73 -21.44
CA GLY A 20 -11.08 -16.50 -20.19
C GLY A 20 -10.28 -15.76 -19.12
N GLU A 21 -10.89 -15.59 -17.94
CA GLU A 21 -10.37 -14.93 -16.73
C GLU A 21 -10.35 -13.39 -16.80
N GLY A 22 -11.22 -12.64 -16.10
CA GLY A 22 -11.82 -12.97 -14.81
C GLY A 22 -10.80 -12.82 -13.69
N ALA A 23 -10.33 -11.59 -13.44
CA ALA A 23 -9.76 -11.23 -12.15
C ALA A 23 -10.74 -10.29 -11.44
N ARG A 24 -11.84 -10.88 -10.94
CA ARG A 24 -12.44 -10.41 -9.70
C ARG A 24 -11.46 -10.76 -8.59
N VAL A 25 -10.76 -9.79 -8.06
CA VAL A 25 -10.12 -9.85 -6.74
C VAL A 25 -10.02 -8.39 -6.27
N SER A 26 -10.51 -7.96 -5.13
CA SER A 26 -11.36 -8.60 -4.15
C SER A 26 -12.02 -7.52 -3.32
N GLU A 27 -13.10 -7.96 -2.69
CA GLU A 27 -13.78 -7.41 -1.55
C GLU A 27 -13.08 -6.29 -0.78
N LYS A 28 -13.88 -5.24 -0.55
CA LYS A 28 -13.95 -4.49 0.70
C LYS A 28 -13.44 -5.31 1.90
N LYS A 29 -12.39 -4.82 2.55
CA LYS A 29 -12.25 -4.99 4.00
C LYS A 29 -12.38 -3.61 4.63
N GLU A 30 -13.60 -3.29 5.01
CA GLU A 30 -13.85 -2.35 6.09
C GLU A 30 -13.16 -2.98 7.31
N GLY A 31 -11.99 -2.45 7.67
CA GLY A 31 -11.13 -2.96 8.73
C GLY A 31 -11.87 -2.92 10.05
N GLN A 32 -12.44 -4.07 10.40
CA GLN A 32 -12.93 -4.40 11.71
C GLN A 32 -11.72 -4.43 12.66
N ILE A 33 -11.46 -3.31 13.34
CA ILE A 33 -10.51 -3.26 14.46
C ILE A 33 -11.11 -4.06 15.63
N GLN A 34 -10.81 -5.36 15.64
CA GLN A 34 -11.01 -6.25 16.77
C GLN A 34 -9.66 -6.79 17.19
N GLY A 35 -9.06 -6.16 18.21
CA GLY A 35 -7.85 -6.62 18.86
C GLY A 35 -6.90 -5.47 19.18
N THR A 36 -6.46 -5.38 20.43
CA THR A 36 -5.42 -4.46 20.91
C THR A 36 -4.02 -4.78 20.35
N GLU A 37 -3.90 -5.69 19.39
CA GLU A 37 -2.63 -6.21 18.89
C GLU A 37 -2.36 -5.70 17.47
N VAL A 38 -1.28 -4.94 17.32
CA VAL A 38 -0.82 -4.44 16.02
C VAL A 38 -0.10 -5.55 15.27
N THR A 39 -0.70 -6.03 14.18
CA THR A 39 -0.11 -7.09 13.36
C THR A 39 0.80 -6.53 12.25
N LEU A 40 1.72 -7.36 11.76
CA LEU A 40 2.61 -6.97 10.65
C LEU A 40 1.81 -6.67 9.38
N GLU A 41 0.84 -7.51 9.04
CA GLU A 41 0.01 -7.38 7.83
C GLU A 41 -0.75 -6.05 7.82
N GLU A 42 -1.27 -5.63 8.97
CA GLU A 42 -1.94 -4.35 9.10
C GLU A 42 -1.00 -3.16 8.89
N LEU A 43 0.23 -3.24 9.37
CA LEU A 43 1.22 -2.18 9.14
C LEU A 43 1.66 -2.13 7.69
N GLN A 44 1.85 -3.27 7.04
CA GLN A 44 2.19 -3.30 5.61
C GLN A 44 1.05 -2.73 4.76
N GLU A 45 -0.20 -3.05 5.11
CA GLU A 45 -1.38 -2.49 4.43
C GLU A 45 -1.49 -0.99 4.65
N LEU A 46 -1.34 -0.52 5.90
CA LEU A 46 -1.31 0.91 6.22
C LEU A 46 -0.24 1.64 5.40
N LEU A 47 0.95 1.07 5.33
CA LEU A 47 2.08 1.65 4.61
C LEU A 47 1.82 1.68 3.09
N GLN A 48 1.24 0.63 2.52
CA GLN A 48 0.82 0.62 1.10
C GLN A 48 -0.28 1.66 0.81
N GLN A 49 -1.27 1.81 1.70
CA GLN A 49 -2.37 2.75 1.54
C GLN A 49 -1.92 4.20 1.72
N SER A 50 -1.03 4.47 2.68
CA SER A 50 -0.58 5.83 3.02
C SER A 50 0.56 6.34 2.14
N CYS A 51 1.45 5.45 1.66
CA CYS A 51 2.68 5.83 0.96
C CYS A 51 2.70 5.43 -0.53
N MET A 52 1.57 5.00 -1.10
CA MET A 52 1.42 4.66 -2.52
C MET A 52 2.55 3.80 -3.12
N LEU A 53 3.02 2.80 -2.37
CA LEU A 53 4.16 2.00 -2.82
C LEU A 53 3.82 1.13 -4.02
N SER A 54 4.80 1.06 -4.94
CA SER A 54 4.77 0.10 -6.05
C SER A 54 5.11 -1.33 -5.62
N VAL A 55 5.68 -1.52 -4.42
CA VAL A 55 5.96 -2.86 -3.89
C VAL A 55 4.72 -3.45 -3.19
N PRO A 56 4.41 -4.74 -3.42
CA PRO A 56 3.29 -5.38 -2.75
C PRO A 56 3.60 -5.63 -1.27
N LYS A 57 2.59 -5.50 -0.40
CA LYS A 57 2.71 -5.69 1.06
C LYS A 57 3.40 -6.99 1.47
N GLU A 58 3.14 -8.08 0.75
CA GLU A 58 3.73 -9.41 0.97
C GLU A 58 5.26 -9.45 0.80
N LYS A 59 5.84 -8.48 0.08
CA LYS A 59 7.30 -8.37 -0.12
C LYS A 59 7.98 -7.50 0.92
N ILE A 60 7.22 -6.75 1.73
CA ILE A 60 7.74 -5.85 2.75
C ILE A 60 8.05 -6.67 4.01
N ARG A 61 9.32 -6.86 4.35
CA ARG A 61 9.69 -7.56 5.60
C ARG A 61 9.69 -6.63 6.80
N GLU A 62 9.51 -7.18 7.99
CA GLU A 62 9.47 -6.39 9.23
C GLU A 62 10.80 -5.67 9.55
N GLU A 63 11.90 -6.27 9.13
CA GLU A 63 13.27 -5.77 9.26
C GLU A 63 13.68 -4.80 8.15
N THR A 64 12.84 -4.62 7.13
CA THR A 64 13.15 -3.73 6.01
C THR A 64 13.18 -2.28 6.50
N PRO A 65 14.25 -1.52 6.21
CA PRO A 65 14.27 -0.09 6.46
C PRO A 65 13.13 0.59 5.69
N LEU A 66 12.41 1.51 6.33
CA LEU A 66 11.36 2.26 5.61
C LEU A 66 11.98 3.33 4.71
N PHE A 67 13.01 4.00 5.21
CA PHE A 67 13.69 5.12 4.54
C PHE A 67 15.10 4.74 4.04
N GLY A 68 15.59 5.53 3.10
CA GLY A 68 16.98 5.47 2.62
C GLY A 68 17.21 4.47 1.47
N PRO A 69 18.45 4.42 0.96
CA PRO A 69 18.79 3.75 -0.31
C PRO A 69 18.68 2.21 -0.30
N GLY A 70 18.50 1.59 0.87
CA GLY A 70 18.26 0.15 1.02
C GLY A 70 16.89 -0.19 1.60
N GLY A 71 15.99 0.79 1.69
CA GLY A 71 14.67 0.65 2.28
C GLY A 71 13.55 0.53 1.24
N LEU A 72 12.34 0.85 1.67
CA LEU A 72 11.15 0.89 0.80
C LEU A 72 11.11 2.10 -0.15
N GLY A 73 12.10 3.00 -0.06
CA GLY A 73 12.16 4.20 -0.87
C GLY A 73 11.16 5.27 -0.42
N LEU A 74 10.75 5.25 0.85
CA LEU A 74 9.92 6.32 1.41
C LEU A 74 10.72 7.62 1.49
N ASP A 75 10.04 8.71 1.19
CA ASP A 75 10.57 10.07 1.35
C ASP A 75 10.01 10.73 2.62
N SER A 76 10.50 11.94 2.92
CA SER A 76 10.04 12.73 4.08
C SER A 76 8.54 13.01 4.09
N ILE A 77 7.89 13.04 2.91
CA ILE A 77 6.44 13.23 2.78
C ILE A 77 5.69 11.98 3.22
N ASP A 78 6.17 10.81 2.82
CA ASP A 78 5.59 9.52 3.19
C ASP A 78 5.68 9.27 4.69
N ALA A 79 6.79 9.69 5.32
CA ALA A 79 6.94 9.63 6.77
C ALA A 79 5.80 10.37 7.49
N LEU A 80 5.47 11.58 7.02
CA LEU A 80 4.40 12.40 7.57
C LEU A 80 3.02 11.75 7.34
N GLN A 81 2.78 11.22 6.13
CA GLN A 81 1.54 10.50 5.83
C GLN A 81 1.36 9.28 6.74
N LEU A 82 2.42 8.52 6.98
CA LEU A 82 2.39 7.35 7.85
C LEU A 82 2.11 7.75 9.30
N ILE A 83 2.75 8.81 9.82
CA ILE A 83 2.47 9.34 11.17
C ILE A 83 1.01 9.77 11.30
N VAL A 84 0.48 10.51 10.31
CA VAL A 84 -0.91 10.96 10.31
C VAL A 84 -1.88 9.78 10.22
N ALA A 85 -1.58 8.77 9.41
CA ALA A 85 -2.39 7.57 9.30
C ALA A 85 -2.41 6.75 10.60
N ILE A 86 -1.26 6.64 11.28
CA ILE A 86 -1.16 6.04 12.61
C ILE A 86 -1.98 6.80 13.64
N GLN A 87 -1.87 8.13 13.66
CA GLN A 87 -2.63 8.97 14.58
C GLN A 87 -4.14 8.81 14.38
N GLN A 88 -4.59 8.74 13.13
CA GLN A 88 -6.01 8.53 12.83
C GLN A 88 -6.48 7.10 13.13
N LYS A 89 -5.65 6.07 12.88
CA LYS A 89 -6.03 4.67 13.06
C LYS A 89 -5.95 4.22 14.53
N TYR A 90 -4.91 4.64 15.24
CA TYR A 90 -4.60 4.18 16.60
C TYR A 90 -4.77 5.26 17.67
N GLY A 91 -5.00 6.52 17.29
CA GLY A 91 -5.09 7.63 18.25
C GLY A 91 -3.74 8.03 18.86
N VAL A 92 -2.62 7.52 18.34
CA VAL A 92 -1.28 7.75 18.89
C VAL A 92 -0.53 8.78 18.06
N SER A 93 0.03 9.81 18.70
CA SER A 93 0.86 10.81 18.05
C SER A 93 2.33 10.67 18.44
N VAL A 94 3.23 10.90 17.48
CA VAL A 94 4.65 11.06 17.76
C VAL A 94 4.99 12.54 17.76
N GLU A 95 5.41 13.08 18.90
CA GLU A 95 5.80 14.49 19.03
C GLU A 95 7.31 14.68 18.89
N ASP A 96 8.09 13.69 19.33
CA ASP A 96 9.54 13.77 19.34
C ASP A 96 10.14 13.26 18.01
N PRO A 97 10.97 14.07 17.32
CA PRO A 97 11.52 13.70 16.02
C PRO A 97 12.53 12.55 16.11
N GLU A 98 13.20 12.37 17.24
CA GLU A 98 14.12 11.26 17.46
C GLU A 98 13.33 9.97 17.70
N GLU A 99 12.25 10.04 18.49
CA GLU A 99 11.30 8.94 18.66
C GLU A 99 10.67 8.54 17.31
N ALA A 100 10.25 9.51 16.49
CA ALA A 100 9.69 9.25 15.16
C ALA A 100 10.67 8.53 14.25
N ARG A 101 11.94 8.97 14.24
CA ARG A 101 12.99 8.32 13.44
C ARG A 101 13.23 6.89 13.90
N GLN A 102 13.22 6.62 15.20
CA GLN A 102 13.40 5.27 15.73
C GLN A 102 12.19 4.38 15.45
N ALA A 103 10.98 4.87 15.72
CA ALA A 103 9.73 4.15 15.49
C ALA A 103 9.54 3.81 14.00
N LEU A 104 9.82 4.75 13.09
CA LEU A 104 9.66 4.56 11.66
C LEU A 104 10.91 4.00 10.97
N ALA A 105 11.91 3.53 11.72
CA ALA A 105 13.11 2.93 11.11
C ALA A 105 12.77 1.66 10.33
N THR A 106 11.97 0.78 10.93
CA THR A 106 11.50 -0.49 10.36
C THR A 106 10.08 -0.78 10.85
N LEU A 107 9.36 -1.66 10.15
CA LEU A 107 8.03 -2.11 10.61
C LEU A 107 8.06 -2.78 11.98
N ALA A 108 9.15 -3.51 12.29
CA ALA A 108 9.33 -4.13 13.60
C ALA A 108 9.39 -3.09 14.72
N GLN A 109 10.16 -2.00 14.52
CA GLN A 109 10.22 -0.91 15.50
C GLN A 109 8.89 -0.17 15.61
N LEU A 110 8.21 0.04 14.48
CA LEU A 110 6.91 0.69 14.46
C LEU A 110 5.87 -0.09 15.26
N ARG A 111 5.82 -1.42 15.04
CA ARG A 111 4.94 -2.33 15.77
C ARG A 111 5.22 -2.30 17.26
N HIS A 112 6.50 -2.40 17.64
CA HIS A 112 6.90 -2.37 19.05
C HIS A 112 6.52 -1.05 19.72
N TRP A 113 6.77 0.07 19.04
CA TRP A 113 6.43 1.40 19.53
C TRP A 113 4.91 1.57 19.70
N LEU A 114 4.11 1.12 18.72
CA LEU A 114 2.65 1.18 18.78
C LEU A 114 2.09 0.33 19.93
N SER A 115 2.56 -0.91 20.09
CA SER A 115 2.13 -1.78 21.20
C SER A 115 2.31 -1.06 22.53
N ARG A 116 3.52 -0.52 22.76
CA ARG A 116 3.83 0.21 24.00
C ARG A 116 2.90 1.41 24.20
N LYS A 117 2.64 2.20 23.16
CA LYS A 117 1.78 3.39 23.27
C LYS A 117 0.31 3.04 23.52
N LEU A 118 -0.19 1.97 22.89
CA LEU A 118 -1.55 1.47 23.10
C LEU A 118 -1.72 0.89 24.52
N GLU A 119 -0.70 0.21 25.06
CA GLU A 119 -0.69 -0.28 26.45
C GLU A 119 -0.65 0.85 27.49
N LEU A 120 -0.13 2.02 27.11
CA LEU A 120 -0.01 3.20 27.98
C LEU A 120 -1.24 4.11 27.97
N SER A 121 -2.25 3.84 27.13
CA SER A 121 -3.48 4.63 27.04
C SER A 121 -4.62 3.91 27.79
N PRO A 122 -4.98 4.35 29.01
CA PRO A 122 -6.08 3.76 29.80
C PRO A 122 -7.48 4.08 29.28
#